data_AF-Q7NY01-F1
#
_entry.id   AF-Q7NY01-F1
#
_cell.length_a   1.000
_cell.length_b   1.000
_cell.length_c   1.000
_cell.angle_alpha   90.00
_cell.angle_beta   90.00
_cell.angle_gamma   90.00
#
_symmetry.space_group_name_H-M   'P 1'
#
loop_
_entity.id
_entity.type
_entity.pdbx_description
1 polymer ?
#
loop_
_entity_poly.entity_id
_entity_poly.type
_entity_poly.pdbx_seq_one_letter_code
_entity_poly.pdbx_strand_id
1 'polypeptide(L)'
;MKTTEARIQTLEAQVNAMARAWLYLASAVEKDVGVSLEQMEQRLQETRWPRHPDIDQEARATLSWLCGQLSDARKVRYVQGHS
;
A
#
# COMPACT_ATOMS: atom_id res chain seq x y z
N MET A 1 -28.98 13.07 6.15
CA MET A 1 -27.80 13.22 5.27
C MET A 1 -26.56 13.19 6.18
N LYS A 2 -25.57 12.32 5.94
CA LYS A 2 -24.34 12.31 6.76
C LYS A 2 -23.58 13.62 6.55
N THR A 3 -23.01 14.19 7.60
CA THR A 3 -22.15 15.38 7.52
C THR A 3 -20.90 15.07 6.70
N THR A 4 -20.27 16.10 6.13
CA THR A 4 -19.01 15.95 5.38
C THR A 4 -17.93 15.27 6.23
N GLU A 5 -17.82 15.64 7.50
CA GLU A 5 -16.89 15.03 8.45
C GLU A 5 -17.12 13.53 8.65
N ALA A 6 -18.38 13.12 8.87
CA ALA A 6 -18.71 11.69 9.00
C ALA A 6 -18.41 10.90 7.72
N ARG A 7 -18.52 11.54 6.54
CA ARG A 7 -18.14 10.94 5.26
C ARG A 7 -16.63 10.79 5.13
N ILE A 8 -15.84 11.80 5.54
CA ILE A 8 -14.38 11.75 5.54
C ILE A 8 -13.89 10.63 6.46
N GLN A 9 -14.37 10.57 7.71
CA GLN A 9 -13.99 9.49 8.64
C GLN A 9 -14.31 8.09 8.10
N THR A 10 -15.45 7.95 7.40
CA THR A 10 -15.81 6.68 6.75
C THR A 10 -14.82 6.33 5.63
N LEU A 11 -14.43 7.31 4.82
CA LEU A 11 -13.45 7.11 3.74
C LEU A 11 -12.07 6.76 4.29
N GLU A 12 -11.61 7.44 5.33
CA GLU A 12 -10.35 7.14 6.02
C GLU A 12 -10.32 5.70 6.55
N ALA A 13 -11.40 5.27 7.22
CA ALA A 13 -11.52 3.90 7.72
C ALA A 13 -11.50 2.87 6.58
N GLN A 14 -12.20 3.13 5.47
CA GLN A 14 -12.23 2.26 4.30
C GLN A 14 -10.86 2.17 3.62
N VAL A 15 -10.17 3.30 3.42
CA VAL A 15 -8.83 3.35 2.82
C VAL A 15 -7.83 2.59 3.69
N ASN A 16 -7.87 2.78 5.01
CA ASN A 16 -6.99 2.06 5.94
C ASN A 16 -7.25 0.54 5.91
N ALA A 17 -8.52 0.11 5.86
CA ALA A 17 -8.86 -1.30 5.74
C ALA A 17 -8.35 -1.91 4.43
N MET A 18 -8.52 -1.21 3.31
CA MET A 18 -8.01 -1.65 2.00
C MET A 18 -6.49 -1.72 1.97
N ALA A 19 -5.80 -0.72 2.51
CA ALA A 19 -4.34 -0.71 2.66
C ALA A 19 -3.86 -1.94 3.45
N ARG A 20 -4.53 -2.25 4.58
CA ARG A 20 -4.17 -3.41 5.40
C ARG A 20 -4.40 -4.74 4.66
N ALA A 21 -5.52 -4.88 3.97
CA ALA A 21 -5.83 -6.06 3.17
C ALA A 21 -4.81 -6.25 2.04
N TRP A 22 -4.44 -5.17 1.35
CA TRP A 22 -3.41 -5.16 0.32
C TRP A 22 -2.06 -5.66 0.85
N LEU A 23 -1.58 -5.11 1.97
CA LEU A 23 -0.31 -5.51 2.58
C LEU A 23 -0.31 -6.99 2.97
N TYR A 24 -1.44 -7.48 3.48
CA TYR A 24 -1.60 -8.90 3.83
C TYR A 24 -1.52 -9.80 2.58
N LEU A 25 -2.25 -9.45 1.52
CA LEU A 25 -2.24 -10.19 0.26
C LEU A 25 -0.83 -10.22 -0.36
N ALA A 26 -0.17 -9.07 -0.44
CA ALA A 26 1.20 -8.97 -0.93
C ALA A 26 2.15 -9.87 -0.13
N SER A 27 2.07 -9.84 1.20
CA SER A 27 2.88 -10.73 2.05
C SER A 27 2.54 -12.21 1.85
N ALA A 28 1.28 -12.58 1.62
CA ALA A 28 0.88 -13.96 1.37
C ALA A 28 1.42 -14.45 0.03
N VAL A 29 1.33 -13.64 -1.02
CA VAL A 29 1.90 -13.96 -2.34
C VAL A 29 3.41 -14.19 -2.26
N GLU A 30 4.15 -13.33 -1.56
CA GLU A 30 5.60 -13.52 -1.39
C GLU A 30 5.96 -14.80 -0.64
N LYS A 31 5.20 -15.14 0.42
CA LYS A 31 5.48 -16.31 1.26
C LYS A 31 5.06 -17.63 0.62
N ASP A 32 3.84 -17.68 0.09
CA ASP A 32 3.19 -18.92 -0.29
C ASP A 32 3.47 -19.28 -1.75
N VAL A 33 3.70 -18.27 -2.60
CA VAL A 33 3.97 -18.44 -4.04
C VAL A 33 5.45 -18.23 -4.37
N GLY A 34 6.23 -17.59 -3.48
CA GLY A 34 7.66 -17.35 -3.67
C GLY A 34 7.99 -16.29 -4.72
N VAL A 35 7.03 -15.44 -5.08
CA VAL A 35 7.19 -14.38 -6.09
C VAL A 35 7.61 -13.09 -5.42
N SER A 36 8.74 -12.50 -5.85
CA SER A 36 9.13 -11.15 -5.43
C SER A 36 8.20 -10.10 -6.03
N LEU A 37 7.75 -9.15 -5.20
CA LEU A 37 6.88 -8.04 -5.61
C LEU A 37 7.65 -6.73 -5.89
N GLU A 38 8.99 -6.75 -5.89
CA GLU A 38 9.81 -5.53 -6.04
C GLU A 38 9.54 -4.75 -7.33
N GLN A 39 9.40 -5.46 -8.46
CA GLN A 39 9.09 -4.80 -9.74
C GLN A 39 7.68 -4.19 -9.74
N MET A 40 6.75 -4.79 -9.01
CA MET A 40 5.39 -4.27 -8.87
C MET A 40 5.38 -3.02 -7.98
N GLU A 41 6.15 -3.02 -6.88
CA GLU A 41 6.35 -1.84 -6.02
C GLU A 41 6.92 -0.65 -6.80
N GLN A 42 7.94 -0.89 -7.64
CA GLN A 42 8.53 0.16 -8.49
C GLN A 42 7.50 0.76 -9.44
N ARG A 43 6.74 -0.08 -10.16
CA ARG A 43 5.69 0.40 -11.08
C ARG A 43 4.58 1.18 -10.37
N LEU A 44 4.24 0.79 -9.14
CA LEU A 44 3.25 1.53 -8.35
C LEU A 44 3.77 2.93 -7.99
N GLN A 45 5.03 3.07 -7.58
CA GLN A 45 5.63 4.38 -7.28
C GLN A 45 5.73 5.30 -8.52
N GLU A 46 5.82 4.70 -9.71
CA GLU A 46 5.83 5.41 -10.99
C GLU A 46 4.43 5.82 -11.47
N THR A 47 3.36 5.30 -10.86
CA THR A 47 1.99 5.59 -11.27
C THR A 47 1.68 7.08 -11.12
N ARG A 48 0.95 7.63 -12.11
CA ARG A 48 0.52 9.03 -12.19
C ARG A 48 -0.95 9.13 -12.56
N TRP A 49 -1.60 10.19 -12.11
CA TRP A 49 -2.99 10.54 -12.38
C TRP A 49 -3.09 11.84 -13.18
N PRO A 50 -2.68 11.86 -14.47
CA PRO A 50 -2.64 13.09 -15.27
C PRO A 50 -4.02 13.73 -15.48
N ARG A 51 -5.11 12.96 -15.35
CA ARG A 51 -6.49 13.47 -15.45
C ARG A 51 -7.02 14.05 -14.13
N HIS A 52 -6.32 13.81 -13.02
CA HIS A 52 -6.69 14.26 -11.67
C HIS A 52 -5.44 14.78 -10.93
N PRO A 53 -4.86 15.91 -11.40
CA PRO A 53 -3.63 16.46 -10.83
C PRO A 53 -3.79 16.93 -9.39
N ASP A 54 -5.02 17.21 -8.97
CA ASP A 54 -5.42 17.60 -7.62
C ASP A 54 -5.20 16.50 -6.57
N ILE A 55 -5.24 15.22 -6.98
CA ILE A 55 -5.00 14.07 -6.09
C ILE A 55 -3.66 13.37 -6.34
N ASP A 56 -2.98 13.64 -7.46
CA ASP A 56 -1.78 12.90 -7.88
C ASP A 56 -0.70 12.90 -6.80
N GLN A 57 -0.44 14.06 -6.19
CA GLN A 57 0.57 14.19 -5.15
C GLN A 57 0.27 13.30 -3.94
N GLU A 58 -0.96 13.35 -3.43
CA GLU A 58 -1.39 12.59 -2.26
C GLU A 58 -1.45 11.09 -2.55
N ALA A 59 -1.97 10.71 -3.72
CA ALA A 59 -2.02 9.32 -4.17
C ALA A 59 -0.62 8.71 -4.26
N ARG A 60 0.35 9.46 -4.82
CA ARG A 60 1.74 9.01 -4.92
C ARG A 60 2.42 8.92 -3.56
N ALA A 61 2.17 9.87 -2.66
CA ALA A 61 2.69 9.82 -1.30
C ALA A 61 2.19 8.56 -0.56
N THR A 62 0.89 8.27 -0.70
CA THR A 62 0.26 7.07 -0.13
C THR A 62 0.87 5.79 -0.70
N LEU A 63 1.05 5.71 -2.02
CA LEU A 63 1.68 4.54 -2.66
C LEU A 63 3.14 4.34 -2.25
N SER A 64 3.90 5.43 -2.13
CA SER A 64 5.28 5.39 -1.63
C SER A 64 5.33 4.81 -0.22
N TRP A 65 4.45 5.30 0.67
CA TRP A 65 4.34 4.79 2.03
C TRP A 65 3.96 3.30 2.08
N LEU A 66 2.97 2.86 1.29
CA LEU A 66 2.56 1.45 1.22
C LEU A 66 3.70 0.52 0.76
N CYS A 67 4.45 0.93 -0.27
CA CYS A 67 5.61 0.17 -0.74
C CYS A 67 6.72 0.10 0.33
N GLY A 68 6.91 1.18 1.09
CA GLY A 68 7.81 1.19 2.25
C GLY A 68 7.41 0.17 3.31
N GLN A 69 6.11 0.10 3.65
CA GLN A 69 5.59 -0.90 4.59
C GLN A 69 5.83 -2.34 4.12
N LEU A 70 5.72 -2.62 2.81
CA LEU A 70 6.03 -3.94 2.25
C LEU A 70 7.51 -4.27 2.37
N SER A 71 8.38 -3.33 1.98
CA SER A 71 9.84 -3.50 2.07
C SER A 71 10.27 -3.79 3.51
N ASP A 72 9.75 -3.05 4.48
CA ASP A 72 10.08 -3.24 5.89
C ASP A 72 9.55 -4.58 6.42
N ALA A 73 8.33 -4.96 6.05
CA ALA A 73 7.79 -6.28 6.39
C ALA A 73 8.65 -7.41 5.80
N ARG A 74 9.17 -7.25 4.56
CA ARG A 74 10.07 -8.21 3.92
C ARG A 74 11.40 -8.31 4.67
N LYS A 75 12.02 -7.18 5.04
CA LYS A 75 13.27 -7.15 5.81
C LYS A 75 13.14 -7.89 7.15
N VAL A 76 12.05 -7.66 7.88
CA VAL A 76 11.81 -8.35 9.17
C VAL A 76 11.75 -9.87 8.98
N ARG A 77 11.09 -10.34 7.91
CA ARG A 77 11.04 -11.78 7.58
C ARG A 77 12.41 -12.34 7.23
N TYR A 78 13.19 -11.61 6.43
CA TYR A 78 14.54 -12.04 6.05
C TYR A 78 15.43 -12.21 7.28
N VAL A 79 15.36 -11.28 8.24
CA VAL A 79 16.10 -11.36 9.51
C VAL A 79 15.66 -12.58 10.35
N GLN A 80 14.36 -12.88 10.41
CA GLN A 80 13.86 -14.02 11.21
C GLN A 80 14.04 -15.39 10.55
N GLY A 81 14.16 -15.48 9.22
CA GLY A 81 14.42 -16.74 8.51
C GLY A 81 15.89 -17.18 8.51
N HIS A 82 16.81 -16.36 9.03
CA HIS A 82 18.25 -16.63 9.13
C HIS A 82 18.72 -16.82 10.59
N SER A 83 17.80 -17.10 11.53
CA SER A 83 18.12 -17.49 12.92
C SER A 83 17.86 -18.97 13.15
#